data_AF-A0A1Q4UTZ9-F1
#
_entry.id   AF-A0A1Q4UTZ9-F1
#
_cell.length_a   1.000
_cell.length_b   1.000
_cell.length_c   1.000
_cell.angle_alpha   90.00
_cell.angle_beta   90.00
_cell.angle_gamma   90.00
#
_symmetry.space_group_name_H-M   'P 1'
#
loop_
_entity.id
_entity.type
_entity.pdbx_description
1 polymer ?
#
loop_
_entity_poly.entity_id
_entity_poly.type
_entity_poly.pdbx_seq_one_letter_code
_entity_poly.pdbx_strand_id
1 'polypeptide(L)' 'MDLDVLSFAHPDADRADKEAMLRDLPQQDFIRLYQTTRQAARLARQNGDMERLYGLTRGLKTLQRISGERGFRLGA' A
#
# COMPACT_ATOMS: atom_id res chain seq x y z
N MET A 1 4.60 13.64 -3.44
CA MET A 1 3.55 12.92 -2.67
C MET A 1 4.28 12.20 -1.55
N ASP A 2 4.17 12.69 -0.33
CA ASP A 2 4.74 12.04 0.84
C ASP A 2 3.83 10.87 1.24
N LEU A 3 3.85 9.78 0.47
CA LEU A 3 3.19 8.55 0.85
C LEU A 3 4.07 7.83 1.87
N ASP A 4 3.99 8.26 3.13
CA ASP A 4 4.56 7.47 4.22
C ASP A 4 3.88 6.10 4.30
N VAL A 5 2.59 6.02 3.95
CA VAL A 5 1.78 4.80 4.02
C VAL A 5 0.67 4.82 2.97
N LEU A 6 0.42 3.68 2.31
CA LEU A 6 -0.69 3.51 1.38
C LEU A 6 -1.93 2.93 2.07
N SER A 7 -3.05 3.66 2.00
CA SER A 7 -4.35 3.21 2.49
C SER A 7 -5.44 3.56 1.48
N PHE A 8 -6.46 2.71 1.36
CA PHE A 8 -7.63 2.98 0.51
C PHE A 8 -8.93 2.95 1.32
N ALA A 9 -9.77 3.97 1.11
CA ALA A 9 -11.14 3.98 1.62
C ALA A 9 -12.05 3.01 0.83
N HIS A 10 -13.32 2.91 1.23
CA HIS A 10 -14.34 2.25 0.42
C HIS A 10 -15.66 3.04 0.38
N PRO A 11 -16.07 3.57 -0.79
CA PRO A 11 -15.29 3.71 -2.03
C PRO A 11 -14.09 4.66 -1.86
N ASP A 12 -13.12 4.60 -2.78
CA ASP A 12 -12.00 5.54 -2.85
C ASP A 12 -12.00 6.16 -4.24
N ALA A 13 -12.31 7.46 -4.33
CA ALA A 13 -12.48 8.19 -5.58
C ALA A 13 -11.15 8.30 -6.34
N ASP A 14 -10.04 8.42 -5.62
CA ASP A 14 -8.71 8.65 -6.18
C ASP A 14 -7.98 7.33 -6.46
N ARG A 15 -8.69 6.20 -6.41
CA ARG A 15 -8.06 4.88 -6.55
C ARG A 15 -7.31 4.74 -7.87
N ALA A 16 -7.93 5.17 -8.96
CA ALA A 16 -7.32 5.07 -10.29
C ALA A 16 -6.01 5.85 -10.36
N ASP A 17 -6.00 7.08 -9.85
CA ASP A 17 -4.84 7.98 -9.86
C ASP A 17 -3.72 7.44 -8.97
N LYS A 18 -4.05 6.99 -7.75
CA LYS A 18 -3.08 6.34 -6.85
C LYS A 18 -2.44 5.13 -7.52
N GLU A 19 -3.22 4.28 -8.18
CA GLU A 19 -2.69 3.10 -8.87
C GLU A 19 -1.84 3.45 -10.10
N ALA A 20 -2.17 4.50 -10.85
CA ALA A 20 -1.33 5.01 -11.93
C ALA A 20 0.03 5.47 -11.39
N MET A 21 0.04 6.28 -10.32
CA MET A 21 1.28 6.73 -9.67
C MET A 21 2.14 5.55 -9.18
N LEU A 22 1.52 4.51 -8.62
CA LEU A 22 2.21 3.31 -8.14
C LEU A 22 2.91 2.52 -9.26
N ARG A 23 2.38 2.55 -10.49
CA ARG A 23 3.01 1.90 -11.64
C ARG A 23 4.28 2.62 -12.09
N ASP A 24 4.26 3.95 -12.03
CA ASP A 24 5.39 4.80 -12.46
C ASP A 24 6.41 5.05 -11.34
N LEU A 25 6.06 4.77 -10.09
CA LEU A 25 6.94 4.98 -8.93
C LEU A 25 8.24 4.18 -9.05
N PRO A 26 9.44 4.79 -8.82
CA PRO A 26 10.70 4.05 -8.83
C PRO A 26 10.65 2.81 -7.93
N GLN A 27 11.28 1.71 -8.37
CA GLN A 27 11.14 0.42 -7.68
C GLN A 27 11.59 0.49 -6.21
N GLN A 28 12.66 1.24 -5.90
CA GLN A 28 13.13 1.42 -4.53
C GLN A 28 12.07 2.12 -3.64
N ASP A 29 11.45 3.18 -4.15
CA ASP A 29 10.40 3.91 -3.44
C ASP A 29 9.14 3.06 -3.28
N PHE A 30 8.80 2.24 -4.28
CA PHE A 30 7.69 1.30 -4.21
C PHE A 30 7.91 0.23 -3.12
N ILE A 31 9.12 -0.33 -3.05
CA ILE A 31 9.47 -1.29 -1.99
C ILE A 31 9.42 -0.61 -0.62
N ARG A 32 9.93 0.62 -0.50
CA ARG A 32 9.88 1.40 0.74
C ARG A 32 8.44 1.63 1.19
N LEU A 33 7.56 2.06 0.27
CA LEU A 33 6.13 2.27 0.54
C LEU A 33 5.45 0.99 1.03
N TYR A 34 5.79 -0.16 0.45
CA TYR A 34 5.28 -1.45 0.93
C TYR A 34 5.73 -1.75 2.36
N GLN A 35 7.01 -1.55 2.69
CA GLN A 35 7.54 -1.81 4.03
C GLN A 35 6.87 -0.92 5.08
N THR A 36 6.76 0.38 4.83
CA THR A 36 6.13 1.33 5.75
C THR A 36 4.64 1.05 5.93
N THR A 37 3.92 0.76 4.83
CA THR A 37 2.51 0.38 4.88
C THR A 37 2.30 -0.89 5.70
N ARG A 38 3.18 -1.87 5.54
CA ARG A 38 3.11 -3.13 6.29
C ARG A 38 3.37 -2.94 7.77
N GLN A 39 4.35 -2.09 8.12
CA GLN A 39 4.61 -1.73 9.51
C GLN A 39 3.40 -1.04 10.13
N ALA A 40 2.78 -0.08 9.44
CA ALA A 40 1.57 0.58 9.89
C ALA A 40 0.41 -0.40 10.09
N ALA A 41 0.23 -1.37 9.19
CA ALA A 41 -0.81 -2.39 9.33
C ALA A 41 -0.56 -3.30 10.55
N ARG A 42 0.71 -3.66 10.81
CA ARG A 42 1.09 -4.43 12.00
C ARG A 42 0.76 -3.66 13.29
N LEU A 43 1.08 -2.38 13.34
CA LEU A 43 0.78 -1.52 14.49
C LEU A 43 -0.74 -1.37 14.70
N ALA A 44 -1.49 -1.09 13.63
CA ALA A 44 -2.95 -0.98 13.69
C ALA A 44 -3.59 -2.28 14.24
N ARG A 45 -3.12 -3.44 13.77
CA ARG A 45 -3.55 -4.75 14.28
C ARG A 45 -3.22 -4.93 15.76
N GLN A 46 -2.02 -4.57 16.20
CA GLN A 46 -1.61 -4.68 17.61
C GLN A 46 -2.46 -3.78 18.53
N ASN A 47 -2.87 -2.62 18.03
CA ASN A 47 -3.68 -1.65 18.77
C ASN A 47 -5.19 -1.92 18.68
N GLY A 48 -5.63 -2.92 17.92
CA GLY A 48 -7.05 -3.19 17.69
C GLY A 48 -7.77 -2.15 16.80
N ASP A 49 -7.02 -1.31 16.08
CA ASP A 49 -7.56 -0.29 15.17
C ASP A 49 -7.97 -0.93 13.83
N MET A 50 -9.15 -1.57 13.85
CA MET A 50 -9.66 -2.36 12.74
C MET A 50 -10.07 -1.49 11.54
N GLU A 51 -10.52 -0.25 11.77
CA GLU A 51 -10.87 0.70 10.71
C GLU A 51 -9.63 1.07 9.89
N ARG A 52 -8.55 1.48 10.57
CA ARG A 52 -7.29 1.78 9.92
C ARG A 52 -6.69 0.54 9.26
N LEU A 53 -6.72 -0.61 9.93
CA LEU A 53 -6.20 -1.87 9.40
C LEU A 53 -6.88 -2.26 8.08
N TYR A 54 -8.18 -2.00 7.94
CA TYR A 54 -8.93 -2.32 6.73
C TYR A 54 -8.38 -1.58 5.51
N GLY A 55 -8.20 -0.26 5.61
CA GLY A 55 -7.65 0.55 4.52
C GLY A 55 -6.21 0.20 4.16
N LEU A 56 -5.38 -0.09 5.17
CA LEU A 56 -3.99 -0.50 4.99
C LEU A 56 -3.87 -1.86 4.30
N THR A 57 -4.73 -2.81 4.65
CA THR A 57 -4.74 -4.15 4.02
C THR A 57 -5.09 -4.06 2.54
N ARG A 58 -5.99 -3.15 2.16
CA ARG A 58 -6.28 -2.86 0.75
C ARG A 58 -5.08 -2.24 0.03
N GLY A 59 -4.34 -1.35 0.70
CA GLY A 59 -3.07 -0.81 0.22
C GLY A 59 -2.07 -1.90 -0.07
N LEU A 60 -1.82 -2.80 0.90
CA LEU A 60 -0.90 -3.93 0.74
C LEU A 60 -1.25 -4.85 -0.42
N LYS A 61 -2.53 -5.23 -0.56
CA LYS A 61 -2.99 -6.05 -1.69
C LYS A 61 -2.76 -5.37 -3.04
N THR A 62 -2.95 -4.06 -3.09
CA THR A 62 -2.73 -3.26 -4.31
C THR A 62 -1.25 -3.22 -4.68
N LEU A 63 -0.36 -3.01 -3.70
CA LEU A 63 1.08 -3.05 -3.91
C LEU A 63 1.56 -4.42 -4.40
N GLN A 64 1.07 -5.50 -3.79
CA GLN A 64 1.41 -6.87 -4.21
C GLN A 64 0.95 -7.18 -5.64
N ARG A 65 -0.24 -6.73 -6.02
CA ARG A 65 -0.74 -6.89 -7.39
C ARG A 65 0.14 -6.11 -8.38
N ILE A 66 0.39 -4.82 -8.11
CA ILE A 66 1.17 -3.95 -9.00
C ILE A 66 2.63 -4.41 -9.08
N SER A 67 3.23 -4.93 -8.01
CA SER A 67 4.59 -5.51 -8.11
C SER A 67 4.62 -6.67 -9.10
N GLY A 68 3.59 -7.54 -9.07
CA GLY A 68 3.43 -8.62 -10.04
C GLY A 68 3.29 -8.12 -11.47
N GLU A 69 2.49 -7.07 -11.69
CA GLU A 69 2.38 -6.38 -13.00
C GLU A 69 3.73 -5.81 -13.46
N ARG A 70 4.54 -5.32 -12.53
CA ARG A 70 5.87 -4.74 -12.77
C ARG A 70 7.00 -5.79 -12.86
N GLY A 71 6.70 -7.07 -12.75
CA GLY A 71 7.67 -8.16 -12.91
C GLY A 71 8.58 -8.44 -11.70
N PHE A 72 8.23 -7.95 -10.50
CA PHE A 72 8.97 -8.27 -9.27
C PHE A 72 8.04 -8.67 -8.11
N ARG A 73 8.62 -9.26 -7.07
CA ARG A 73 7.88 -9.66 -5.88
C ARG A 73 8.30 -8.82 -4.69
N LEU A 74 7.31 -8.41 -3.91
CA LEU A 74 7.55 -7.80 -2.61
C LEU A 74 7.88 -8.90 -1.60
N GLY A 75 8.96 -8.72 -0.86
CA GLY A 75 9.42 -9.65 0.17
C GLY A 75 8.47 -9.73 1.36
N ALA A 76 8.58 -10.85 2.09
CA ALA A 76 7.97 -11.02 3.41
C ALA A 76 8.85 -10.43 4.52
#